data_AF-K1T6W5-F1
#
_entry.id   AF-K1T6W5-F1
#
_cell.length_a   1.000
_cell.length_b   1.000
_cell.length_c   1.000
_cell.angle_alpha   90.00
_cell.angle_beta   90.00
_cell.angle_gamma   90.00
#
_symmetry.space_group_name_H-M   'P 1'
#
loop_
_entity.id
_entity.type
_entity.pdbx_description
1 polymer ?
#
loop_
_entity_poly.entity_id
_entity_poly.type
_entity_poly.pdbx_seq_one_letter_code
_entity_poly.pdbx_strand_id
1 'polypeptide(L)'
;RCALNGEGEGLVILAEEQTNGRGRRGRSFYSPDGSGIYMSVLFRPKPEISQDVVLITTAASVAVCRAIRDVLSQEPQIKWVNDVYLNGKKICGILTEAVSDFESGRIDTVVVGIGINYHAPKEGYPDEIKEIAGTVCAEDEKIPRNELVAAIIENLCKLYQDLPDKSFMEDYRKW
;
A
#
# COMPACT_ATOMS: atom_id res chain seq x y z
N ARG A 1 -17.23 -1.50 1.49
CA ARG A 1 -18.59 -1.96 1.09
C ARG A 1 -18.50 -3.03 0.01
N CYS A 2 -17.77 -2.79 -1.10
CA CYS A 2 -17.47 -3.79 -2.14
C CYS A 2 -17.12 -5.18 -1.60
N ALA A 3 -16.16 -5.26 -0.68
CA ALA A 3 -15.79 -6.51 0.02
C ALA A 3 -17.00 -7.29 0.60
N LEU A 4 -17.89 -6.60 1.31
CA LEU A 4 -19.09 -7.17 1.95
C LEU A 4 -20.20 -7.51 0.95
N ASN A 5 -20.19 -6.87 -0.23
CA ASN A 5 -21.16 -7.12 -1.29
C ASN A 5 -20.78 -8.32 -2.18
N GLY A 6 -19.69 -9.03 -1.85
CA GLY A 6 -19.28 -10.21 -2.62
C GLY A 6 -18.48 -9.90 -3.88
N GLU A 7 -17.92 -8.70 -4.01
CA GLU A 7 -17.06 -8.36 -5.15
C GLU A 7 -15.85 -9.30 -5.22
N GLY A 8 -15.39 -9.54 -6.45
CA GLY A 8 -14.34 -10.51 -6.76
C GLY A 8 -12.95 -10.11 -6.27
N GLU A 9 -12.08 -11.11 -6.12
CA GLU A 9 -10.65 -10.90 -5.88
C GLU A 9 -10.00 -10.11 -7.02
N GLY A 10 -9.03 -9.27 -6.69
CA GLY A 10 -8.33 -8.43 -7.65
C GLY A 10 -9.04 -7.12 -7.98
N LEU A 11 -10.20 -6.84 -7.35
CA LEU A 11 -10.82 -5.52 -7.44
C LEU A 11 -9.87 -4.46 -6.88
N VAL A 12 -9.54 -3.47 -7.71
CA VAL A 12 -8.77 -2.28 -7.32
C VAL A 12 -9.67 -1.07 -7.38
N ILE A 13 -9.68 -0.27 -6.31
CA ILE A 13 -10.34 1.03 -6.25
C ILE A 13 -9.27 2.08 -6.08
N LEU A 14 -9.29 3.10 -6.94
CA LEU A 14 -8.45 4.29 -6.83
C LEU A 14 -9.30 5.52 -6.49
N ALA A 15 -8.70 6.45 -5.76
CA ALA A 15 -9.29 7.74 -5.46
C ALA A 15 -8.26 8.85 -5.66
N GLU A 16 -8.72 10.00 -6.15
CA GLU A 16 -7.91 11.22 -6.23
C GLU A 16 -7.75 11.90 -4.87
N GLU A 17 -8.75 11.75 -3.98
CA GLU A 17 -8.78 12.29 -2.63
C GLU A 17 -9.47 11.29 -1.67
N GLN A 18 -9.07 11.26 -0.40
CA GLN A 18 -9.84 10.59 0.65
C GLN A 18 -10.16 11.56 1.79
N THR A 19 -11.43 11.97 1.88
CA THR A 19 -11.92 12.88 2.93
C THR A 19 -11.86 12.31 4.35
N ASN A 20 -11.75 10.99 4.47
CA ASN A 20 -11.65 10.26 5.74
C ASN A 20 -10.60 9.13 5.64
N GLY A 21 -9.44 9.43 5.06
CA GLY A 21 -8.31 8.49 4.95
C GLY A 21 -7.92 7.93 6.32
N ARG A 22 -7.71 6.61 6.39
CA ARG A 22 -7.39 5.90 7.63
C ARG A 22 -6.00 5.29 7.59
N GLY A 23 -5.31 5.39 8.70
CA GLY A 23 -4.10 4.64 9.02
C GLY A 23 -4.34 3.68 10.19
N ARG A 24 -3.26 3.01 10.61
CA ARG A 24 -3.31 2.05 11.72
C ARG A 24 -3.66 2.74 13.03
N ARG A 25 -4.27 1.97 13.95
CA ARG A 25 -4.59 2.39 15.32
C ARG A 25 -5.45 3.66 15.37
N GLY A 26 -6.33 3.84 14.38
CA GLY A 26 -7.28 4.95 14.31
C GLY A 26 -6.68 6.29 13.91
N ARG A 27 -5.41 6.34 13.47
CA ARG A 27 -4.82 7.58 12.93
C ARG A 27 -5.44 7.91 11.58
N SER A 28 -5.50 9.19 11.23
CA SER A 28 -5.86 9.61 9.87
C SER A 28 -4.66 9.43 8.93
N PHE A 29 -4.94 9.16 7.67
CA PHE A 29 -3.97 9.27 6.58
C PHE A 29 -4.37 10.49 5.75
N TYR A 30 -3.45 11.44 5.58
CA TYR A 30 -3.72 12.69 4.87
C TYR A 30 -3.69 12.42 3.36
N SER A 31 -4.84 12.59 2.70
CA SER A 31 -5.05 12.20 1.30
C SER A 31 -5.67 13.33 0.45
N PRO A 32 -4.99 14.46 0.26
CA PRO A 32 -5.51 15.58 -0.51
C PRO A 32 -5.57 15.29 -2.02
N ASP A 33 -6.46 15.99 -2.70
CA ASP A 33 -6.66 15.86 -4.15
C ASP A 33 -5.38 16.13 -4.95
N GLY A 34 -5.13 15.29 -5.95
CA GLY A 34 -4.10 15.50 -6.97
C GLY A 34 -2.64 15.38 -6.51
N SER A 35 -2.36 15.08 -5.24
CA SER A 35 -0.97 14.98 -4.73
C SER A 35 -0.52 13.57 -4.38
N GLY A 36 -1.42 12.59 -4.33
CA GLY A 36 -1.09 11.22 -3.96
C GLY A 36 -1.66 10.16 -4.90
N ILE A 37 -1.37 8.92 -4.53
CA ILE A 37 -2.02 7.72 -5.03
C ILE A 37 -2.70 7.07 -3.84
N TYR A 38 -4.02 6.95 -3.89
CA TYR A 38 -4.80 6.31 -2.85
C TYR A 38 -5.55 5.15 -3.47
N MET A 39 -5.17 3.93 -3.10
CA MET A 39 -5.79 2.74 -3.65
C MET A 39 -6.12 1.70 -2.60
N SER A 40 -7.08 0.84 -2.92
CA SER A 40 -7.42 -0.34 -2.13
C SER A 40 -7.56 -1.54 -3.04
N VAL A 41 -6.93 -2.65 -2.64
CA VAL A 41 -6.96 -3.92 -3.39
C VAL A 41 -7.66 -4.99 -2.55
N LEU A 42 -8.62 -5.68 -3.15
CA LEU A 42 -9.41 -6.73 -2.52
C LEU A 42 -8.85 -8.12 -2.81
N PHE A 43 -8.58 -8.89 -1.76
CA PHE A 43 -8.13 -10.28 -1.81
C PHE A 43 -9.09 -11.20 -1.06
N ARG A 44 -9.21 -12.45 -1.51
CA ARG A 44 -9.99 -13.51 -0.88
C ARG A 44 -9.07 -14.71 -0.61
N PRO A 45 -8.26 -14.64 0.47
CA PRO A 45 -7.22 -15.62 0.72
C PRO A 45 -7.75 -17.04 0.85
N LYS A 46 -7.08 -17.94 0.13
CA LYS A 46 -7.29 -19.37 0.28
C LYS A 46 -6.91 -19.83 1.70
N PRO A 47 -7.42 -20.98 2.17
CA PRO A 47 -7.18 -21.50 3.51
C PRO A 47 -5.71 -21.55 3.96
N GLU A 48 -4.78 -21.77 3.03
CA GLU A 48 -3.35 -21.89 3.30
C GLU A 48 -2.72 -20.54 3.65
N ILE A 49 -3.33 -19.44 3.18
CA ILE A 49 -2.87 -18.05 3.34
C ILE A 49 -3.68 -17.33 4.42
N SER A 50 -4.91 -17.79 4.70
CA SER A 50 -5.89 -17.11 5.57
C SER A 50 -5.51 -17.01 7.05
N GLN A 51 -4.28 -17.37 7.44
CA GLN A 51 -3.79 -17.30 8.82
C GLN A 51 -2.78 -16.16 9.07
N ASP A 52 -2.22 -15.54 8.02
CA ASP A 52 -1.14 -14.55 8.18
C ASP A 52 -1.36 -13.29 7.31
N VAL A 53 -2.14 -12.34 7.85
CA VAL A 53 -2.35 -11.01 7.25
C VAL A 53 -1.08 -10.16 7.23
N VAL A 54 -0.16 -10.43 8.17
CA VAL A 54 1.10 -9.68 8.24
C VAL A 54 1.91 -9.98 6.98
N LEU A 55 1.91 -11.23 6.51
CA LEU A 55 2.57 -11.62 5.27
C LEU A 55 2.02 -10.89 4.03
N ILE A 56 0.71 -10.66 3.96
CA ILE A 56 0.10 -9.85 2.88
C ILE A 56 0.55 -8.39 2.98
N THR A 57 0.66 -7.86 4.21
CA THR A 57 1.15 -6.49 4.46
C THR A 57 2.62 -6.34 4.05
N THR A 58 3.47 -7.32 4.37
CA THR A 58 4.88 -7.29 3.97
C THR A 58 5.05 -7.44 2.46
N ALA A 59 4.23 -8.28 1.80
CA ALA A 59 4.19 -8.39 0.35
C ALA A 59 3.83 -7.06 -0.31
N ALA A 60 2.85 -6.33 0.25
CA ALA A 60 2.49 -4.99 -0.23
C ALA A 60 3.63 -3.98 -0.07
N SER A 61 4.35 -4.00 1.05
CA SER A 61 5.54 -3.15 1.25
C SER A 61 6.61 -3.43 0.19
N VAL A 62 6.89 -4.71 -0.09
CA VAL A 62 7.86 -5.10 -1.13
C VAL A 62 7.35 -4.72 -2.52
N ALA A 63 6.06 -4.88 -2.82
CA ALA A 63 5.48 -4.50 -4.10
C ALA A 63 5.65 -3.00 -4.38
N VAL A 64 5.38 -2.16 -3.37
CA VAL A 64 5.59 -0.70 -3.46
C VAL A 64 7.07 -0.39 -3.69
N CYS A 65 7.98 -0.98 -2.93
CA CYS A 65 9.40 -0.75 -3.12
C CYS A 65 9.90 -1.18 -4.51
N ARG A 66 9.52 -2.37 -4.99
CA ARG A 66 9.88 -2.85 -6.34
C ARG A 66 9.40 -1.88 -7.41
N ALA A 67 8.13 -1.48 -7.36
CA ALA A 67 7.57 -0.54 -8.34
C ALA A 67 8.26 0.82 -8.33
N ILE A 68 8.60 1.36 -7.16
CA ILE A 68 9.35 2.62 -7.05
C ILE A 68 10.77 2.48 -7.63
N ARG A 69 11.45 1.36 -7.36
CA ARG A 69 12.78 1.10 -7.92
C ARG A 69 12.73 0.98 -9.44
N ASP A 70 11.78 0.21 -9.96
CA ASP A 70 11.68 -0.09 -11.39
C ASP A 70 11.23 1.12 -12.21
N VAL A 71 10.25 1.89 -11.71
CA VAL A 71 9.65 3.02 -12.44
C VAL A 71 10.42 4.31 -12.20
N LEU A 72 10.93 4.54 -10.99
CA LEU A 72 11.53 5.82 -10.58
C LEU A 72 13.05 5.75 -10.37
N SER A 73 13.65 4.55 -10.41
CA SER A 73 15.09 4.36 -10.14
C SER A 73 15.53 4.91 -8.77
N GLN A 74 14.63 4.89 -7.79
CA GLN A 74 14.88 5.34 -6.41
C GLN A 74 15.01 4.13 -5.47
N GLU A 75 15.67 4.30 -4.33
CA GLU A 75 15.94 3.23 -3.35
C GLU A 75 15.12 3.44 -2.06
N PRO A 76 13.84 3.08 -2.05
CA PRO A 76 13.00 3.17 -0.86
C PRO A 76 13.35 2.07 0.15
N GLN A 77 13.01 2.33 1.41
CA GLN A 77 13.23 1.45 2.55
C GLN A 77 11.92 1.12 3.26
N ILE A 78 11.82 -0.06 3.84
CA ILE A 78 10.64 -0.51 4.57
C ILE A 78 10.86 -0.27 6.06
N LYS A 79 10.03 0.58 6.64
CA LYS A 79 9.92 0.71 8.10
C LYS A 79 8.85 -0.24 8.59
N TRP A 80 9.31 -1.27 9.31
CA TRP A 80 8.46 -2.33 9.81
C TRP A 80 7.18 -1.81 10.50
N VAL A 81 5.99 -2.33 10.20
CA VAL A 81 5.67 -3.39 9.21
C VAL A 81 5.26 -2.88 7.82
N ASN A 82 4.84 -1.62 7.74
CA ASN A 82 3.83 -1.21 6.76
C ASN A 82 4.04 0.21 6.21
N ASP A 83 5.16 0.85 6.54
CA ASP A 83 5.46 2.17 6.04
C ASP A 83 6.68 2.09 5.11
N VAL A 84 6.62 2.80 3.98
CA VAL A 84 7.78 2.93 3.07
C VAL A 84 8.35 4.33 3.21
N TYR A 85 9.67 4.40 3.27
CA TYR A 85 10.45 5.60 3.47
C TYR A 85 11.40 5.82 2.28
N LEU A 86 11.66 7.08 1.98
CA LEU A 86 12.68 7.50 1.03
C LEU A 86 13.44 8.67 1.65
N ASN A 87 14.77 8.61 1.63
CA ASN A 87 15.63 9.66 2.21
C ASN A 87 15.26 10.03 3.66
N GLY A 88 14.89 9.03 4.48
CA GLY A 88 14.50 9.23 5.88
C GLY A 88 13.10 9.81 6.11
N LYS A 89 12.33 10.10 5.06
CA LYS A 89 10.95 10.60 5.13
C LYS A 89 9.95 9.53 4.72
N LYS A 90 8.77 9.51 5.34
CA LYS A 90 7.69 8.57 5.04
C LYS A 90 7.00 8.97 3.74
N ILE A 91 7.02 8.07 2.76
CA ILE A 91 6.39 8.28 1.43
C ILE A 91 5.16 7.41 1.20
N CYS A 92 5.01 6.30 1.92
CA CYS A 92 3.85 5.42 1.79
C CYS A 92 3.40 4.89 3.15
N GLY A 93 2.09 4.74 3.32
CA GLY A 93 1.48 3.97 4.40
C GLY A 93 0.60 2.86 3.82
N ILE A 94 0.77 1.66 4.35
CA ILE A 94 -0.02 0.49 3.99
C ILE A 94 -0.90 0.11 5.18
N LEU A 95 -2.17 -0.15 4.91
CA LEU A 95 -3.16 -0.59 5.88
C LEU A 95 -3.85 -1.85 5.36
N THR A 96 -3.69 -2.95 6.06
CA THR A 96 -4.38 -4.20 5.73
C THR A 96 -5.51 -4.44 6.73
N GLU A 97 -6.72 -4.55 6.24
CA GLU A 97 -7.93 -4.86 7.02
C GLU A 97 -8.45 -6.24 6.60
N ALA A 98 -8.83 -7.07 7.57
CA ALA A 98 -9.29 -8.43 7.33
C ALA A 98 -10.69 -8.63 7.92
N VAL A 99 -11.54 -9.37 7.21
CA VAL A 99 -12.82 -9.87 7.68
C VAL A 99 -12.70 -11.38 7.83
N SER A 100 -12.92 -11.87 9.04
CA SER A 100 -12.90 -13.30 9.34
C SER A 100 -14.31 -13.88 9.30
N ASP A 101 -14.42 -15.08 8.75
CA ASP A 101 -15.60 -15.92 8.89
C ASP A 101 -15.66 -16.50 10.32
N PHE A 102 -16.80 -16.33 10.97
CA PHE A 102 -16.96 -16.67 12.38
C PHE A 102 -17.03 -18.19 12.61
N GLU A 103 -17.59 -18.95 11.66
CA GLU A 103 -17.77 -20.40 11.80
C GLU A 103 -16.46 -21.17 11.60
N SER A 104 -15.69 -20.80 10.58
CA SER A 104 -14.41 -21.43 10.28
C SER A 104 -13.22 -20.81 11.01
N GLY A 105 -13.39 -19.60 11.55
CA GLY A 105 -12.30 -18.80 12.15
C GLY A 105 -11.26 -18.32 11.14
N ARG A 106 -11.50 -18.51 9.84
CA ARG A 106 -10.57 -18.16 8.76
C ARG A 106 -10.80 -16.75 8.28
N ILE A 107 -9.76 -16.15 7.72
CA ILE A 107 -9.88 -14.88 7.04
C ILE A 107 -10.52 -15.11 5.68
N ASP A 108 -11.72 -14.58 5.48
CA ASP A 108 -12.47 -14.69 4.23
C ASP A 108 -12.06 -13.60 3.23
N THR A 109 -11.85 -12.38 3.74
CA THR A 109 -11.60 -11.21 2.91
C THR A 109 -10.49 -10.35 3.50
N VAL A 110 -9.59 -9.87 2.64
CA VAL A 110 -8.53 -8.91 2.99
C VAL A 110 -8.59 -7.71 2.06
N VAL A 111 -8.55 -6.51 2.62
CA VAL A 111 -8.43 -5.25 1.88
C VAL A 111 -7.08 -4.63 2.21
N VAL A 112 -6.26 -4.42 1.19
CA VAL A 112 -4.95 -3.75 1.31
C VAL A 112 -5.11 -2.32 0.79
N GLY A 113 -5.16 -1.36 1.71
CA GLY A 113 -5.08 0.07 1.42
C GLY A 113 -3.63 0.52 1.28
N ILE A 114 -3.32 1.23 0.19
CA ILE A 114 -1.99 1.76 -0.11
C ILE A 114 -2.15 3.26 -0.38
N GLY A 115 -1.57 4.08 0.48
CA GLY A 115 -1.53 5.53 0.34
C GLY A 115 -0.10 6.00 0.10
N ILE A 116 0.17 6.58 -1.06
CA ILE A 116 1.48 7.09 -1.46
C ILE A 116 1.42 8.60 -1.62
N ASN A 117 2.37 9.28 -0.99
CA ASN A 117 2.65 10.70 -1.18
C ASN A 117 3.42 10.88 -2.50
N TYR A 118 2.71 11.16 -3.59
CA TYR A 118 3.31 11.19 -4.92
C TYR A 118 4.09 12.50 -5.12
N HIS A 119 3.44 13.64 -4.92
CA HIS A 119 4.04 14.98 -4.82
C HIS A 119 3.61 15.68 -3.53
N ALA A 120 4.24 16.82 -3.25
CA ALA A 120 3.81 17.66 -2.15
C ALA A 120 2.43 18.25 -2.48
N PRO A 121 1.48 18.23 -1.55
CA PRO A 121 0.21 18.91 -1.74
C PRO A 121 0.42 20.42 -1.88
N LYS A 122 -0.37 21.08 -2.73
CA LYS A 122 -0.27 22.53 -2.98
C LYS A 122 -0.43 23.38 -1.71
N GLU A 123 -1.31 22.94 -0.82
CA GLU A 123 -1.58 23.60 0.48
C GLU A 123 -0.55 23.21 1.56
N GLY A 124 0.42 22.36 1.23
CA GLY A 124 1.41 21.83 2.16
C GLY A 124 0.88 20.71 3.06
N TYR A 125 1.78 20.12 3.83
CA TYR A 125 1.44 19.12 4.83
C TYR A 125 1.01 19.79 6.15
N PRO A 126 0.03 19.22 6.88
CA PRO A 126 -0.27 19.61 8.24
C PRO A 126 0.97 19.60 9.14
N ASP A 127 1.00 20.49 10.13
CA ASP A 127 2.14 20.69 11.04
C ASP A 127 2.55 19.40 11.77
N GLU A 128 1.59 18.51 12.06
CA GLU A 128 1.87 17.26 12.77
C GLU A 128 2.66 16.26 11.92
N ILE A 129 2.62 16.40 10.59
CA ILE A 129 3.24 15.44 9.67
C ILE A 129 4.30 16.03 8.73
N LYS A 130 4.42 17.36 8.62
CA LYS A 130 5.37 18.01 7.70
C LYS A 130 6.83 17.58 7.90
N GLU A 131 7.24 17.27 9.13
CA GLU A 131 8.62 16.85 9.45
C GLU A 131 8.87 15.37 9.17
N ILE A 132 7.83 14.57 8.99
CA ILE A 132 7.96 13.12 8.76
C ILE A 132 7.57 12.72 7.33
N ALA A 133 6.69 13.48 6.68
CA ALA A 133 6.22 13.19 5.34
C ALA A 133 7.26 13.56 4.29
N GLY A 134 7.44 12.68 3.31
CA GLY A 134 8.19 12.92 2.08
C GLY A 134 7.33 12.57 0.88
N THR A 135 7.90 12.71 -0.31
CA THR A 135 7.22 12.42 -1.58
C THR A 135 8.09 11.50 -2.42
N VAL A 136 7.46 10.72 -3.31
CA VAL A 136 8.23 9.85 -4.22
C VAL A 136 8.78 10.65 -5.41
N CYS A 137 8.07 11.67 -5.87
CA CYS A 137 8.51 12.52 -6.97
C CYS A 137 8.75 13.96 -6.48
N ALA A 138 9.77 14.60 -7.03
CA ALA A 138 9.96 16.04 -6.94
C ALA A 138 8.93 16.76 -7.84
N GLU A 139 8.57 18.01 -7.53
CA GLU A 139 7.53 18.77 -8.29
C GLU A 139 7.79 18.83 -9.81
N ASP A 140 9.04 18.76 -10.25
CA ASP A 140 9.43 18.89 -11.66
C ASP A 140 9.50 17.55 -12.43
N GLU A 141 9.37 16.41 -11.75
CA GLU A 141 9.45 15.09 -12.39
C GLU A 141 8.09 14.67 -12.96
N LYS A 142 8.00 14.59 -14.29
CA LYS A 142 6.80 14.11 -15.00
C LYS A 142 6.86 12.61 -15.21
N ILE A 143 6.71 11.87 -14.12
CA ILE A 143 6.53 10.41 -14.22
C ILE A 143 5.02 10.11 -14.28
N PRO A 144 4.55 9.16 -15.10
CA PRO A 144 3.12 8.88 -15.15
C PRO A 144 2.71 8.16 -13.86
N ARG A 145 1.93 8.82 -13.01
CA ARG A 145 1.31 8.24 -11.80
C ARG A 145 0.65 6.87 -12.08
N ASN A 146 0.08 6.70 -13.28
CA ASN A 146 -0.54 5.47 -13.73
C ASN A 146 0.45 4.32 -13.95
N GLU A 147 1.68 4.60 -14.38
CA GLU A 147 2.74 3.58 -14.53
C GLU A 147 3.15 3.04 -13.16
N LEU A 148 3.33 3.94 -12.18
CA LEU A 148 3.63 3.52 -10.81
C LEU A 148 2.48 2.69 -10.23
N VAL A 149 1.22 3.12 -10.41
CA VAL A 149 0.04 2.36 -9.98
C VAL A 149 0.02 0.96 -10.61
N ALA A 150 0.20 0.86 -11.92
CA ALA A 150 0.19 -0.41 -12.64
C ALA A 150 1.31 -1.34 -12.14
N ALA A 151 2.52 -0.82 -11.97
CA ALA A 151 3.66 -1.59 -11.46
C ALA A 151 3.44 -2.09 -10.02
N ILE A 152 2.80 -1.30 -9.15
CA ILE A 152 2.47 -1.74 -7.79
C ILE A 152 1.44 -2.87 -7.82
N ILE A 153 0.36 -2.70 -8.60
CA ILE A 153 -0.70 -3.71 -8.71
C ILE A 153 -0.11 -5.02 -9.25
N GLU A 154 0.70 -4.95 -10.31
CA GLU A 154 1.32 -6.12 -10.91
C GLU A 154 2.24 -6.85 -9.90
N ASN A 155 3.13 -6.12 -9.23
CA ASN A 155 4.01 -6.72 -8.22
C ASN A 155 3.21 -7.31 -7.05
N LEU A 156 2.19 -6.61 -6.57
CA LEU A 156 1.36 -7.08 -5.45
C LEU A 156 0.59 -8.35 -5.83
N CYS A 157 -0.02 -8.41 -7.01
CA CYS A 157 -0.72 -9.59 -7.49
C CYS A 157 0.22 -10.79 -7.63
N LYS A 158 1.42 -10.59 -8.21
CA LYS A 158 2.45 -11.66 -8.31
C LYS A 158 2.87 -12.16 -6.94
N LEU A 159 3.25 -11.26 -6.04
CA LEU A 159 3.67 -11.60 -4.67
C LEU A 159 2.56 -12.27 -3.86
N TYR A 160 1.30 -11.91 -4.10
CA TYR A 160 0.15 -12.55 -3.47
C TYR A 160 -0.07 -13.98 -3.98
N GLN A 161 0.11 -14.23 -5.28
CA GLN A 161 0.04 -15.59 -5.85
C GLN A 161 1.16 -16.48 -5.31
N ASP A 162 2.37 -15.92 -5.19
CA ASP A 162 3.57 -16.62 -4.71
C ASP A 162 3.76 -16.52 -3.19
N LEU A 163 2.75 -16.02 -2.46
CA LEU A 163 2.86 -15.75 -1.02
C LEU A 163 3.31 -16.97 -0.20
N PRO A 164 2.87 -18.22 -0.51
CA PRO A 164 3.33 -19.41 0.21
C PRO A 164 4.84 -19.66 0.15
N ASP A 165 5.52 -19.25 -0.93
CA ASP A 165 6.97 -19.45 -1.09
C ASP A 165 7.79 -18.53 -0.18
N LYS A 166 7.22 -17.39 0.23
CA LYS A 166 7.86 -16.40 1.13
C LYS A 166 9.23 -15.88 0.66
N SER A 167 9.59 -16.10 -0.60
CA SER A 167 10.89 -15.70 -1.18
C SER A 167 11.12 -14.18 -1.10
N PHE A 168 10.05 -13.39 -1.23
CA PHE A 168 10.07 -11.93 -1.12
C PHE A 168 10.46 -11.43 0.28
N MET A 169 10.47 -12.29 1.31
CA MET A 169 10.89 -11.89 2.65
C MET A 169 12.38 -11.53 2.71
N GLU A 170 13.20 -11.96 1.74
CA GLU A 170 14.58 -11.49 1.60
C GLU A 170 14.63 -9.99 1.27
N ASP A 171 13.85 -9.56 0.28
CA ASP A 171 13.70 -8.14 -0.08
C ASP A 171 13.13 -7.35 1.10
N TYR A 172 12.12 -7.88 1.78
CA TYR A 172 11.51 -7.24 2.95
C TYR A 172 12.48 -7.01 4.11
N ARG A 173 13.48 -7.89 4.30
CA ARG A 173 14.50 -7.73 5.34
C ARG A 173 15.62 -6.79 4.90
N LYS A 174 15.83 -6.66 3.59
CA LYS A 174 16.91 -5.87 3.00
C LYS A 174 16.57 -4.39 2.93
N TRP A 175 15.32 -4.08 2.57
CA TRP A 175 14.83 -2.71 2.43
C TRP A 175 14.19 -2.24 3.72
#